data_AF-A0A9P8CF76-F1
#
_entry.id   AF-A0A9P8CF76-F1
#
_cell.length_a   1.000
_cell.length_b   1.000
_cell.length_c   1.000
_cell.angle_alpha   90.00
_cell.angle_beta   90.00
_cell.angle_gamma   90.00
#
_symmetry.space_group_name_H-M   'P 1'
#
loop_
_entity.id
_entity.type
_entity.pdbx_description
1 polymer ?
#
loop_
_entity_poly.entity_id
_entity_poly.type
_entity_poly.pdbx_seq_one_letter_code
_entity_poly.pdbx_strand_id
1 'polypeptide(L)'
;MSSSLLFNITGVIFAVLPIPHTQMFMAVLKPGLRGANGPSSMAAAISWNQANGYFITTALLCFKWAKQGGVPQGIEKYIFAALIATQLATAAAYARKGVMGPPALYVTASALMGIAAAKGI
;
A
#
# COMPACT_ATOMS: atom_id res chain seq x y z
N MET A 1 -16.76 -15.42 -2.01
CA MET A 1 -15.60 -14.83 -2.72
C MET A 1 -14.39 -15.73 -2.53
N SER A 2 -13.67 -16.11 -3.59
CA SER A 2 -12.46 -16.94 -3.50
C SER A 2 -11.25 -16.14 -3.03
N SER A 3 -10.24 -16.84 -2.47
CA SER A 3 -8.93 -16.25 -2.13
C SER A 3 -8.32 -15.50 -3.31
N SER A 4 -8.30 -16.14 -4.49
CA SER A 4 -7.78 -15.53 -5.72
C SER A 4 -8.49 -14.24 -6.13
N LEU A 5 -9.83 -14.18 -6.01
CA LEU A 5 -10.58 -12.97 -6.35
C LEU A 5 -10.26 -11.83 -5.38
N LEU A 6 -10.16 -12.10 -4.08
CA LEU A 6 -9.79 -11.10 -3.07
C LEU A 6 -8.39 -10.54 -3.29
N PHE A 7 -7.41 -11.40 -3.60
CA PHE A 7 -6.07 -10.97 -3.95
C PHE A 7 -6.04 -10.17 -5.26
N ASN A 8 -6.79 -10.57 -6.29
CA ASN A 8 -6.87 -9.79 -7.53
C ASN A 8 -7.47 -8.39 -7.31
N ILE A 9 -8.56 -8.29 -6.54
CA ILE A 9 -9.17 -6.99 -6.18
C ILE A 9 -8.15 -6.12 -5.44
N THR A 10 -7.47 -6.68 -4.44
CA THR A 10 -6.45 -5.95 -3.68
C THR A 10 -5.28 -5.52 -4.58
N GLY A 11 -4.85 -6.40 -5.49
CA GLY A 11 -3.82 -6.09 -6.47
C GLY A 11 -4.19 -4.93 -7.38
N VAL A 12 -5.43 -4.87 -7.86
CA VAL A 12 -5.93 -3.74 -8.66
C VAL A 12 -5.94 -2.44 -7.85
N ILE A 13 -6.41 -2.48 -6.59
CA ILE A 13 -6.40 -1.31 -5.70
C ILE A 13 -4.97 -0.75 -5.61
N PHE A 14 -3.98 -1.60 -5.32
CA PHE A 14 -2.59 -1.18 -5.21
C PHE A 14 -1.95 -0.78 -6.54
N ALA A 15 -2.35 -1.36 -7.66
CA ALA A 15 -1.85 -0.98 -8.98
C ALA A 15 -2.32 0.43 -9.40
N VAL A 16 -3.54 0.82 -8.99
CA VAL A 16 -4.13 2.12 -9.30
C VAL A 16 -3.72 3.20 -8.30
N LEU A 17 -3.42 2.83 -7.04
CA LEU A 17 -3.08 3.75 -5.95
C LEU A 17 -1.99 4.81 -6.27
N PRO A 18 -0.93 4.51 -7.06
CA PRO A 18 0.09 5.50 -7.42
C PRO A 18 -0.48 6.73 -8.13
N ILE A 19 -1.62 6.63 -8.83
CA ILE A 19 -2.24 7.77 -9.53
C ILE A 19 -2.71 8.83 -8.53
N PRO A 20 -3.67 8.56 -7.62
CA PRO A 20 -4.10 9.55 -6.64
C PRO A 20 -2.98 9.90 -5.64
N HIS A 21 -2.07 8.97 -5.35
CA HIS A 21 -0.92 9.26 -4.48
C HIS A 21 0.04 10.28 -5.12
N THR A 22 0.29 10.18 -6.43
CA THR A 22 1.10 11.17 -7.16
C THR A 22 0.38 12.50 -7.30
N GLN A 23 -0.95 12.50 -7.50
CA GLN A 23 -1.75 13.72 -7.50
C GLN A 23 -1.68 14.44 -6.14
N MET A 24 -1.76 13.71 -5.03
CA MET A 24 -1.61 14.25 -3.67
C MET A 24 -0.23 14.88 -3.45
N PHE A 25 0.84 14.26 -3.95
CA PHE A 25 2.17 14.87 -3.91
C PHE A 25 2.20 16.22 -4.62
N MET A 26 1.66 16.29 -5.82
CA MET A 26 1.68 17.51 -6.63
C MET A 26 0.81 18.62 -6.02
N ALA A 27 -0.32 18.25 -5.40
CA ALA A 27 -1.26 19.21 -4.81
C ALA A 27 -0.85 19.69 -3.42
N VAL A 28 -0.26 18.82 -2.59
CA VAL A 28 -0.03 19.11 -1.16
C VAL A 28 1.46 19.19 -0.84
N LEU A 29 2.22 18.14 -1.16
CA LEU A 29 3.60 18.04 -0.70
C LEU A 29 4.54 18.97 -1.49
N LYS A 30 4.47 18.95 -2.81
CA LYS A 30 5.35 19.76 -3.68
C LYS A 30 5.22 21.26 -3.39
N PRO A 31 4.02 21.86 -3.24
CA PRO A 31 3.90 23.26 -2.84
C PRO A 31 4.46 23.54 -1.44
N GLY A 32 4.18 22.67 -0.46
CA GLY A 32 4.70 22.81 0.91
C GLY A 32 6.23 22.71 1.01
N LEU A 33 6.86 22.03 0.06
CA LEU A 33 8.32 21.90 -0.02
C LEU A 33 9.01 23.03 -0.78
N ARG A 34 8.29 23.94 -1.46
CA ARG A 34 8.89 25.02 -2.26
C ARG A 34 9.75 26.00 -1.45
N GLY A 35 9.46 26.17 -0.16
CA GLY A 35 10.28 26.98 0.76
C GLY A 35 11.52 26.26 1.28
N ALA A 36 11.63 24.95 1.07
CA ALA A 36 12.71 24.11 1.56
C ALA A 36 13.58 23.64 0.39
N ASN A 37 14.32 24.53 -0.27
CA ASN A 37 15.32 24.11 -1.26
C ASN A 37 16.56 23.57 -0.52
N GLY A 38 16.53 22.28 -0.18
CA GLY A 38 17.61 21.61 0.56
C GLY A 38 17.46 20.09 0.60
N PRO A 39 18.44 19.38 1.18
CA PRO A 39 18.48 17.91 1.20
C PRO A 39 17.18 17.26 1.70
N SER A 40 16.49 17.89 2.66
CA SER A 40 15.25 17.37 3.24
C SER A 40 14.06 17.32 2.27
N SER A 41 13.93 18.29 1.36
CA SER A 41 12.83 18.27 0.38
C SER A 41 13.07 17.24 -0.71
N MET A 42 14.33 17.06 -1.12
CA MET A 42 14.73 15.99 -2.03
C MET A 42 14.50 14.61 -1.40
N ALA A 43 14.85 14.43 -0.13
CA ALA A 43 14.57 13.20 0.61
C ALA A 43 13.07 12.89 0.69
N ALA A 44 12.22 13.91 0.93
CA ALA A 44 10.77 13.75 0.94
C ALA A 44 10.23 13.32 -0.42
N ALA A 45 10.72 13.90 -1.52
CA ALA A 45 10.33 13.50 -2.88
C ALA A 45 10.76 12.06 -3.23
N ILE A 46 11.98 11.66 -2.84
CA ILE A 46 12.48 10.29 -3.02
C ILE A 46 11.62 9.30 -2.22
N SER A 47 11.36 9.60 -0.94
CA SER A 47 10.54 8.76 -0.06
C SER A 47 9.12 8.59 -0.62
N TRP A 48 8.54 9.66 -1.19
CA TRP A 48 7.24 9.57 -1.84
C TRP A 48 7.24 8.61 -3.04
N ASN A 49 8.28 8.68 -3.87
CA ASN A 49 8.40 7.78 -5.01
C ASN A 49 8.68 6.32 -4.60
N GLN A 50 9.42 6.11 -3.49
CA GLN A 50 9.59 4.78 -2.90
C GLN A 50 8.25 4.19 -2.44
N ALA A 51 7.35 5.00 -1.88
CA ALA A 51 5.99 4.56 -1.53
C ALA A 51 5.18 4.14 -2.78
N ASN A 52 5.33 4.81 -3.92
CA ASN A 52 4.75 4.35 -5.19
C ASN A 52 5.29 2.97 -5.60
N GLY A 53 6.61 2.77 -5.46
CA GLY A 53 7.23 1.46 -5.69
C GLY A 53 6.65 0.37 -4.78
N TYR A 54 6.45 0.69 -3.51
CA TYR A 54 5.79 -0.20 -2.55
C TYR A 54 4.38 -0.62 -2.97
N PHE A 55 3.56 0.31 -3.50
CA PHE A 55 2.22 -0.05 -4.00
C PHE A 55 2.30 -1.00 -5.19
N ILE A 56 3.17 -0.74 -6.15
CA ILE A 56 3.35 -1.62 -7.32
C ILE A 56 3.85 -3.00 -6.89
N THR A 57 4.84 -3.09 -5.99
CA THR A 57 5.32 -4.37 -5.47
C THR A 57 4.21 -5.13 -4.74
N THR A 58 3.40 -4.45 -3.93
CA THR A 58 2.26 -5.06 -3.23
C THR A 58 1.23 -5.59 -4.24
N ALA A 59 0.96 -4.86 -5.32
CA ALA A 59 0.06 -5.29 -6.38
C ALA A 59 0.56 -6.57 -7.07
N LEU A 60 1.86 -6.61 -7.42
CA LEU A 60 2.47 -7.78 -8.05
C LEU A 60 2.44 -9.02 -7.14
N LEU A 61 2.68 -8.85 -5.85
CA LEU A 61 2.58 -9.94 -4.87
C LEU A 61 1.14 -10.43 -4.73
N CYS A 62 0.16 -9.52 -4.71
CA CYS A 62 -1.25 -9.91 -4.69
C CYS A 62 -1.62 -10.73 -5.95
N PHE A 63 -1.22 -10.31 -7.15
CA PHE A 63 -1.46 -11.09 -8.37
C PHE A 63 -0.74 -12.44 -8.37
N LYS A 64 0.46 -12.51 -7.79
CA LYS A 64 1.19 -13.78 -7.60
C LYS A 64 0.42 -14.72 -6.68
N TRP A 65 0.01 -14.26 -5.50
CA TRP A 65 -0.75 -15.06 -4.52
C TRP A 65 -2.12 -15.45 -5.05
N ALA A 66 -2.76 -14.60 -5.86
CA ALA A 66 -4.01 -14.94 -6.53
C ALA A 66 -3.85 -16.15 -7.45
N LYS A 67 -2.76 -16.21 -8.23
CA LYS A 67 -2.44 -17.34 -9.12
C LYS A 67 -2.07 -18.61 -8.34
N GLN A 68 -1.51 -18.46 -7.14
CA GLN A 68 -1.10 -19.57 -6.28
C GLN A 68 -2.24 -20.09 -5.38
N GLY A 69 -3.39 -19.41 -5.35
CA GLY A 69 -4.53 -19.75 -4.49
C GLY A 69 -4.41 -19.27 -3.05
N GLY A 70 -3.29 -18.66 -2.67
CA GLY A 70 -3.01 -18.21 -1.31
C GLY A 70 -1.58 -17.69 -1.15
N VAL A 71 -1.23 -17.31 0.08
CA VAL A 71 0.14 -16.94 0.45
C VAL A 71 0.92 -18.22 0.76
N PRO A 72 2.01 -18.53 0.04
CA PRO A 72 2.82 -19.71 0.32
C PRO A 72 3.39 -19.70 1.74
N GLN A 73 3.71 -20.88 2.26
CA GLN A 73 4.47 -21.00 3.51
C GLN A 73 5.92 -20.51 3.33
N GLY A 74 6.60 -20.25 4.45
CA GLY A 74 7.98 -19.75 4.46
C GLY A 74 8.06 -18.23 4.41
N ILE A 75 9.00 -17.69 3.62
CA ILE A 75 9.33 -16.26 3.63
C ILE A 75 8.15 -15.35 3.23
N GLU A 76 7.31 -15.83 2.32
CA GLU A 76 6.12 -15.13 1.79
C GLU A 76 5.13 -14.75 2.91
N LYS A 77 4.97 -15.61 3.92
CA LYS A 77 4.10 -15.33 5.07
C LYS A 77 4.60 -14.13 5.90
N TYR A 78 5.92 -13.99 6.06
CA TYR A 78 6.52 -12.86 6.75
C TYR A 78 6.44 -11.59 5.92
N ILE A 79 6.66 -11.69 4.60
CA ILE A 79 6.46 -10.56 3.68
C ILE A 79 5.01 -10.07 3.76
N PHE A 80 4.04 -10.98 3.68
CA PHE A 80 2.62 -10.68 3.82
C PHE A 80 2.30 -9.96 5.14
N ALA A 81 2.80 -10.48 6.27
CA ALA A 81 2.60 -9.86 7.58
C ALA A 81 3.22 -8.46 7.65
N ALA A 82 4.43 -8.28 7.11
CA ALA A 82 5.11 -6.99 7.06
C ALA A 82 4.33 -5.98 6.20
N LEU A 83 3.75 -6.40 5.07
CA LEU A 83 2.91 -5.54 4.24
C LEU A 83 1.68 -5.06 5.01
N ILE A 84 0.92 -5.96 5.64
CA ILE A 84 -0.25 -5.60 6.45
C ILE A 84 0.16 -4.66 7.60
N ALA A 85 1.22 -4.98 8.33
CA ALA A 85 1.69 -4.14 9.43
C ALA A 85 2.05 -2.72 8.95
N THR A 86 2.74 -2.61 7.82
CA THR A 86 3.11 -1.32 7.22
C THR A 86 1.89 -0.51 6.81
N GLN A 87 0.89 -1.14 6.19
CA GLN A 87 -0.35 -0.49 5.79
C GLN A 87 -1.13 0.02 6.99
N LEU A 88 -1.29 -0.79 8.03
CA LEU A 88 -2.01 -0.41 9.24
C LEU A 88 -1.27 0.69 10.03
N ALA A 89 0.06 0.61 10.13
CA ALA A 89 0.86 1.67 10.75
C ALA A 89 0.74 2.99 9.98
N THR A 90 0.77 2.94 8.65
CA THR A 90 0.59 4.11 7.78
C THR A 90 -0.82 4.69 7.91
N ALA A 91 -1.85 3.85 7.93
CA ALA A 91 -3.23 4.25 8.16
C ALA A 91 -3.39 4.96 9.51
N ALA A 92 -2.83 4.40 10.58
CA ALA A 92 -2.86 5.02 11.90
C ALA A 92 -2.13 6.37 11.93
N ALA A 93 -0.99 6.49 11.25
CA ALA A 93 -0.25 7.74 11.16
C ALA A 93 -1.06 8.83 10.44
N TYR A 94 -1.70 8.51 9.31
CA TYR A 94 -2.57 9.44 8.60
C TYR A 94 -3.82 9.83 9.41
N ALA A 95 -4.47 8.85 10.06
CA ALA A 95 -5.65 9.10 10.90
C ALA A 95 -5.33 10.03 12.08
N ARG A 96 -4.17 9.85 12.75
CA ARG A 96 -3.69 10.75 13.81
C ARG A 96 -3.45 12.19 13.35
N LYS A 97 -3.29 12.41 12.04
CA LYS A 97 -3.13 13.72 11.41
C LYS A 97 -4.43 14.24 10.79
N GLY A 98 -5.56 13.55 10.99
CA GLY A 98 -6.87 13.95 10.45
C GLY A 98 -7.04 13.70 8.94
N VAL A 99 -6.12 12.94 8.31
CA VAL A 99 -6.15 12.68 6.87
C VAL A 99 -6.84 11.33 6.64
N MET A 100 -8.16 11.33 6.42
CA MET A 100 -8.98 10.10 6.51
C MET A 100 -9.10 9.26 5.22
N GLY A 101 -8.81 9.83 4.04
CA GLY A 101 -8.90 9.11 2.76
C GLY A 101 -7.94 7.92 2.65
N PRO A 102 -6.61 8.11 2.80
CA PRO A 102 -5.62 7.04 2.74
C PRO A 102 -5.81 5.93 3.79
N PRO A 103 -6.13 6.22 5.07
CA PRO A 103 -6.43 5.19 6.07
C PRO A 103 -7.50 4.20 5.66
N ALA A 104 -8.62 4.68 5.11
CA ALA A 104 -9.72 3.81 4.70
C ALA A 104 -9.26 2.79 3.66
N LEU A 105 -8.52 3.25 2.64
CA LEU A 105 -7.96 2.38 1.60
C LEU A 105 -6.98 1.34 2.17
N TYR A 106 -6.04 1.75 3.03
CA TYR A 106 -5.08 0.82 3.63
C TYR A 106 -5.75 -0.23 4.51
N VAL A 107 -6.70 0.18 5.35
CA VAL A 107 -7.44 -0.74 6.23
C VAL A 107 -8.28 -1.70 5.41
N THR A 108 -8.99 -1.22 4.38
CA THR A 108 -9.78 -2.07 3.49
C THR A 108 -8.89 -3.06 2.74
N ALA A 109 -7.78 -2.62 2.15
CA ALA A 109 -6.86 -3.51 1.43
C ALA A 109 -6.23 -4.56 2.36
N SER A 110 -5.80 -4.16 3.56
CA SER A 110 -5.30 -5.08 4.59
C SER A 110 -6.35 -6.11 5.01
N ALA A 111 -7.62 -5.69 5.18
CA ALA A 111 -8.71 -6.60 5.51
C ALA A 111 -8.97 -7.61 4.38
N LEU A 112 -9.02 -7.14 3.12
CA LEU A 112 -9.18 -8.03 1.96
C LEU A 112 -8.06 -9.06 1.87
N MET A 113 -6.80 -8.63 2.04
CA MET A 113 -5.64 -9.50 2.08
C MET A 113 -5.71 -10.52 3.22
N GLY A 114 -6.09 -10.09 4.43
CA GLY A 114 -6.25 -10.98 5.58
C GLY A 114 -7.33 -12.05 5.36
N ILE A 115 -8.48 -11.64 4.83
CA ILE A 115 -9.58 -12.57 4.50
C ILE A 115 -9.16 -13.53 3.37
N ALA A 116 -8.42 -13.04 2.36
CA ALA A 116 -7.91 -13.87 1.28
C ALA A 116 -6.96 -14.96 1.82
N ALA A 117 -5.99 -14.56 2.64
CA ALA A 117 -5.03 -15.47 3.24
C ALA A 117 -5.71 -16.52 4.14
N ALA A 118 -6.71 -16.14 4.94
CA ALA A 118 -7.46 -17.09 5.77
C ALA A 118 -8.27 -18.12 4.98
N LYS A 119 -8.59 -17.83 3.70
CA LYS A 119 -9.32 -18.72 2.79
C LYS A 119 -8.41 -19.58 1.91
N GLY A 120 -7.13 -19.22 1.81
CA GLY A 120 -6.12 -19.93 1.01
C GLY A 120 -5.34 -20.98 1.79
N ILE A 121 -5.83 -21.35 2.99
CA ILE A 121 -5.34 -22.46 3.82
C ILE A 121 -6.24 -23.66 3.59
#